data_AF-A0A7R9FBX4-F1
#
_entry.id   AF-A0A7R9FBX4-F1
#
_cell.length_a   1.000
_cell.length_b   1.000
_cell.length_c   1.000
_cell.angle_alpha   90.00
_cell.angle_beta   90.00
_cell.angle_gamma   90.00
#
_symmetry.space_group_name_H-M   'P 1'
#
loop_
_entity.id
_entity.type
_entity.pdbx_description
1 polymer ?
#
loop_
_entity_poly.entity_id
_entity_poly.type
_entity_poly.pdbx_seq_one_letter_code
_entity_poly.pdbx_strand_id
1 'polypeptide(L)'
;MDGILDAHYFDLPSQGNIYSLAELHMSNGINKILAASLRRKVYSFEYLTDDENFLKPLVKEVQFTYIPSGAEIISIDAFTKSKSSDDFVIGITIIK
;
A
#
# COMPACT_ATOMS: atom_id res chain seq x y z
N MET A 1 7.05 -25.97 -14.41
CA MET A 1 6.93 -24.52 -14.19
C MET A 1 5.49 -24.30 -13.82
N ASP A 2 5.18 -24.39 -12.53
CA ASP A 2 3.84 -24.12 -12.05
C ASP A 2 3.57 -22.64 -12.30
N GLY A 3 2.59 -22.38 -13.16
CA GLY A 3 2.24 -21.03 -13.60
C GLY A 3 1.73 -20.18 -12.45
N ILE A 4 1.60 -18.88 -12.70
CA ILE A 4 0.88 -17.95 -11.81
C ILE A 4 -0.48 -18.59 -11.45
N LEU A 5 -0.65 -18.99 -10.18
CA LEU A 5 -1.82 -19.71 -9.70
C LEU A 5 -3.02 -18.78 -9.48
N ASP A 6 -2.76 -17.52 -9.14
CA ASP A 6 -3.79 -16.50 -8.92
C ASP A 6 -3.23 -15.10 -9.24
N ALA A 7 -4.09 -14.23 -9.76
CA ALA A 7 -3.74 -12.85 -10.09
C ALA A 7 -4.91 -11.93 -9.72
N HIS A 8 -4.63 -10.95 -8.86
CA HIS A 8 -5.60 -9.94 -8.48
C HIS A 8 -5.18 -8.59 -9.03
N TYR A 9 -6.12 -7.90 -9.64
CA TYR A 9 -5.95 -6.54 -10.13
C TYR A 9 -6.89 -5.62 -9.37
N PHE A 10 -6.50 -4.34 -9.31
CA PHE A 10 -7.28 -3.29 -8.69
C PHE A 10 -7.11 -2.01 -9.49
N ASP A 11 -8.22 -1.38 -9.84
CA ASP A 11 -8.21 -0.15 -10.61
C ASP A 11 -7.96 1.05 -9.70
N LEU A 12 -6.84 1.74 -9.94
CA LEU A 12 -6.58 3.01 -9.27
C LEU A 12 -7.46 4.12 -9.88
N PRO A 13 -7.99 5.04 -9.05
CA PRO A 13 -8.87 6.12 -9.49
C PRO A 13 -8.15 7.19 -10.34
N SER A 14 -6.82 7.16 -10.36
CA SER A 14 -5.96 7.99 -11.19
C SER A 14 -4.59 7.33 -11.34
N GLN A 15 -3.80 7.79 -12.32
CA GLN A 15 -2.45 7.27 -12.57
C GLN A 15 -1.58 7.29 -11.30
N GLY A 16 -0.69 6.31 -11.21
CA GLY A 16 0.44 6.28 -10.27
C GLY A 16 1.75 6.21 -11.02
N ASN A 17 2.85 6.02 -10.30
CA ASN A 17 4.17 5.75 -10.86
C ASN A 17 4.91 4.72 -9.99
N ILE A 18 6.13 4.34 -10.37
CA ILE A 18 6.91 3.35 -9.60
C ILE A 18 7.25 3.82 -8.17
N TYR A 19 7.30 5.12 -7.92
CA TYR A 19 7.56 5.73 -6.62
C TYR A 19 6.30 5.96 -5.79
N SER A 20 5.12 5.65 -6.34
CA SER A 20 3.84 5.73 -5.63
C SER A 20 3.49 4.39 -4.96
N LEU A 21 4.47 3.50 -4.78
CA LEU A 21 4.38 2.23 -4.07
C LEU A 21 5.34 2.23 -2.89
N ALA A 22 4.89 1.77 -1.72
CA ALA A 22 5.74 1.58 -0.54
C ALA A 22 5.41 0.24 0.13
N GLU A 23 6.45 -0.53 0.47
CA GLU A 23 6.29 -1.77 1.24
C GLU A 23 6.22 -1.47 2.74
N LEU A 24 5.31 -2.16 3.43
CA LEU A 24 5.20 -2.16 4.89
C LEU A 24 5.54 -3.56 5.39
N HIS A 25 6.69 -3.68 6.04
CA HIS A 25 7.11 -4.92 6.69
C HIS A 25 6.52 -4.99 8.09
N MET A 26 5.52 -5.84 8.27
CA MET A 26 4.92 -6.08 9.59
C MET A 26 5.80 -7.00 10.43
N SER A 27 5.66 -6.87 11.75
CA SER A 27 6.37 -7.67 12.75
C SER A 27 6.03 -9.17 12.71
N ASN A 28 4.83 -9.52 12.20
CA ASN A 28 4.40 -10.91 12.02
C ASN A 28 4.90 -11.55 10.70
N GLY A 29 5.70 -10.84 9.90
CA GLY A 29 6.22 -11.31 8.62
C GLY A 29 5.27 -11.15 7.43
N ILE A 30 4.04 -10.65 7.65
CA ILE A 30 3.12 -10.31 6.56
C ILE A 30 3.55 -8.95 5.98
N ASN A 31 3.76 -8.88 4.67
CA ASN A 31 4.04 -7.60 4.01
C ASN A 31 2.75 -6.99 3.49
N LYS A 32 2.58 -5.69 3.67
CA LYS A 32 1.57 -4.90 2.97
C LYS A 32 2.23 -4.02 1.94
N ILE A 33 1.48 -3.62 0.93
CA ILE A 33 1.90 -2.59 -0.02
C ILE A 33 0.94 -1.41 0.12
N LEU A 34 1.48 -0.20 0.24
CA LEU A 34 0.73 1.02 0.01
C LEU A 34 0.88 1.42 -1.45
N ALA A 35 -0.23 1.65 -2.14
CA ALA A 35 -0.23 2.30 -3.44
C ALA A 35 -0.97 3.63 -3.37
N ALA A 36 -0.25 4.71 -3.64
CA ALA A 36 -0.83 6.03 -3.83
C ALA A 36 -1.19 6.25 -5.31
N SER A 37 -2.29 6.95 -5.53
CA SER A 37 -2.67 7.51 -6.81
C SER A 37 -2.44 9.02 -6.80
N LEU A 38 -2.21 9.61 -7.98
CA LEU A 38 -1.89 11.04 -8.13
C LEU A 38 -2.94 11.93 -7.44
N ARG A 39 -4.23 11.58 -7.56
CA ARG A 39 -5.37 12.30 -6.96
C ARG A 39 -5.65 11.93 -5.50
N ARG A 40 -4.60 11.81 -4.69
CA ARG A 40 -4.63 11.75 -3.21
C ARG A 40 -5.19 10.47 -2.58
N LYS A 41 -5.71 9.52 -3.35
CA LYS A 41 -6.17 8.24 -2.77
C LYS A 41 -4.98 7.31 -2.57
N VAL A 42 -4.89 6.75 -1.37
CA VAL A 42 -3.89 5.74 -1.02
C VAL A 42 -4.62 4.47 -0.62
N TYR A 43 -4.12 3.34 -1.07
CA TYR A 43 -4.70 2.02 -0.81
C TYR A 43 -3.66 1.12 -0.18
N SER A 44 -4.05 0.33 0.82
CA SER A 44 -3.23 -0.77 1.34
C SER A 44 -3.67 -2.09 0.72
N PHE A 45 -2.71 -2.87 0.25
CA PHE A 45 -2.87 -4.21 -0.28
C PHE A 45 -2.23 -5.19 0.68
N GLU A 46 -2.96 -6.22 1.06
CA GLU A 46 -2.46 -7.33 1.87
C GLU A 46 -3.12 -8.63 1.41
N TYR A 47 -2.47 -9.76 1.66
CA TYR A 47 -3.10 -11.07 1.54
C TYR A 47 -3.41 -11.60 2.94
N LEU A 48 -4.64 -12.07 3.12
CA LEU A 48 -5.02 -12.87 4.27
C LEU A 48 -5.01 -14.33 3.88
N THR A 49 -4.55 -15.19 4.79
CA THR A 49 -4.72 -16.63 4.66
C THR A 49 -5.98 -17.05 5.38
N ASP A 50 -6.87 -17.78 4.73
CA ASP A 50 -8.04 -18.37 5.38
C ASP A 50 -7.73 -19.71 6.07
N ASP A 51 -8.73 -20.30 6.72
CA ASP A 51 -8.59 -21.56 7.45
C ASP A 51 -8.21 -22.75 6.54
N GLU A 52 -8.39 -22.63 5.21
CA GLU A 52 -8.04 -23.63 4.21
C GLU A 52 -6.69 -23.36 3.53
N ASN A 53 -5.91 -22.40 4.03
CA ASN A 53 -4.64 -21.91 3.46
C ASN A 53 -4.76 -21.26 2.07
N PHE A 54 -5.94 -20.76 1.71
CA PHE A 54 -6.12 -19.98 0.49
C PHE A 54 -5.75 -18.50 0.72
N LEU A 55 -5.05 -17.90 -0.23
CA LEU A 55 -4.71 -16.47 -0.18
C LEU A 55 -5.89 -15.64 -0.67
N LYS A 56 -6.39 -14.76 0.19
CA LYS A 56 -7.45 -13.81 -0.14
C LYS A 56 -6.88 -12.40 -0.20
N PRO A 57 -6.96 -11.71 -1.36
CA PRO A 57 -6.53 -10.32 -1.47
C PRO A 57 -7.46 -9.44 -0.64
N LEU A 58 -6.88 -8.45 0.03
CA LEU A 58 -7.60 -7.43 0.76
C LEU A 58 -7.04 -6.06 0.39
N VAL A 59 -7.93 -5.22 -0.13
CA VAL A 59 -7.62 -3.84 -0.50
C VAL A 59 -8.44 -2.90 0.38
N LYS A 60 -7.79 -1.93 1.02
CA LYS A 60 -8.43 -0.92 1.87
C LYS A 60 -7.97 0.47 1.48
N GLU A 61 -8.89 1.43 1.38
CA GLU A 61 -8.51 2.84 1.25
C GLU A 61 -7.97 3.35 2.58
N VAL A 62 -6.76 3.94 2.56
CA VAL A 62 -6.10 4.55 3.72
C VAL A 62 -6.22 6.06 3.61
N GLN A 63 -6.86 6.67 4.61
CA GLN A 63 -7.10 8.12 4.61
C GLN A 63 -5.95 8.88 5.27
N PHE A 64 -5.44 9.90 4.58
CA PHE A 64 -4.48 10.86 5.11
C PHE A 64 -5.13 12.24 5.26
N THR A 65 -5.10 12.78 6.47
CA THR A 65 -5.82 14.02 6.83
C THR A 65 -5.08 15.31 6.46
N TYR A 66 -3.76 15.26 6.23
CA TYR A 66 -2.92 16.45 6.02
C TYR A 66 -2.43 16.63 4.58
N ILE A 67 -3.09 16.02 3.60
CA ILE A 67 -2.80 16.25 2.18
C ILE A 67 -3.60 17.47 1.70
N PRO A 68 -2.96 18.58 1.28
CA PRO A 68 -3.66 19.78 0.84
C PRO A 68 -4.61 19.53 -0.33
N SER A 69 -5.68 20.34 -0.41
CA SER A 69 -6.55 20.32 -1.59
C SER A 69 -5.79 20.78 -2.84
N GLY A 70 -6.02 20.07 -3.95
CA GLY A 70 -5.34 20.26 -5.23
C GLY A 70 -3.90 19.76 -5.28
N ALA A 71 -3.36 19.19 -4.20
CA ALA A 71 -2.04 18.58 -4.23
C ALA A 71 -2.08 17.19 -4.91
N GLU A 72 -0.98 16.86 -5.58
CA GLU A 72 -0.77 15.55 -6.21
C GLU A 72 0.28 14.76 -5.44
N ILE A 73 0.03 13.47 -5.18
CA ILE A 73 1.03 12.58 -4.58
C ILE A 73 1.96 12.08 -5.68
N ILE A 74 3.24 12.43 -5.60
CA ILE A 74 4.25 12.00 -6.59
C ILE A 74 5.16 10.89 -6.08
N SER A 75 5.28 10.72 -4.77
CA SER A 75 5.91 9.55 -4.16
C SER A 75 5.37 9.28 -2.76
N ILE A 76 5.44 8.01 -2.37
CA ILE A 76 5.21 7.53 -1.00
C ILE A 76 6.34 6.58 -0.64
N ASP A 77 6.84 6.69 0.59
CA ASP A 77 7.83 5.76 1.13
C ASP A 77 7.48 5.47 2.59
N ALA A 78 7.93 4.34 3.09
CA ALA A 78 7.65 3.94 4.46
C ALA A 78 8.78 3.12 5.07
N PHE A 79 8.94 3.25 6.39
CA PHE A 79 9.83 2.39 7.15
C PHE A 79 9.21 2.05 8.51
N THR A 80 9.56 0.88 9.04
CA THR A 80 9.13 0.45 10.36
C THR A 80 10.09 0.97 11.43
N LYS A 81 9.57 1.66 12.45
CA LYS A 81 10.36 2.21 13.57
C LYS A 81 10.90 1.12 14.50
N SER A 82 10.18 0.01 14.60
CA SER A 82 10.39 -1.06 15.56
C SER A 82 10.36 -2.40 14.84
N LYS A 83 11.15 -3.37 15.32
CA LYS A 83 11.09 -4.75 14.80
C LYS A 83 10.02 -5.59 15.48
N SER A 84 9.48 -5.14 16.60
CA SER A 84 8.55 -5.90 17.45
C SER A 84 7.13 -5.32 17.49
N SER A 85 6.89 -4.22 16.80
CA SER A 85 5.57 -3.58 16.68
C SER A 85 5.35 -3.05 15.27
N ASP A 86 4.09 -3.03 14.86
CA ASP A 86 3.65 -2.52 13.55
C ASP A 86 3.55 -0.99 13.56
N ASP A 87 4.66 -0.33 13.93
CA ASP A 87 4.80 1.12 13.99
C ASP A 87 5.50 1.65 12.75
N PHE A 88 4.71 2.22 11.82
CA PHE A 88 5.21 2.72 10.54
C PHE A 88 5.38 4.24 10.56
N VAL A 89 6.42 4.70 9.88
CA VAL A 89 6.55 6.09 9.43
C VAL A 89 6.30 6.10 7.94
N ILE A 90 5.39 6.97 7.51
CA ILE A 90 5.04 7.13 6.10
C ILE A 90 5.44 8.55 5.68
N GLY A 91 6.35 8.63 4.72
CA GLY A 91 6.71 9.86 4.03
C GLY A 91 5.90 9.98 2.75
N ILE A 92 5.28 11.14 2.52
CA ILE A 92 4.54 11.43 1.29
C ILE A 92 5.12 12.70 0.68
N THR A 93 5.57 12.61 -0.57
CA THR A 93 5.97 13.78 -1.35
C THR A 93 4.79 14.24 -2.20
N ILE A 94 4.50 15.53 -2.10
CA ILE A 94 3.41 16.16 -2.85
C ILE A 94 3.92 17.32 -3.68
N ILE A 95 3.28 17.55 -4.82
CA ILE A 95 3.42 18.79 -5.60
C ILE A 95 2.09 19.54 -5.61
N LYS A 96 2.16 20.84 -5.87
CA LYS A 96 1.00 21.72 -6.00
C LYS A 96 1.20 22.71 -7.14
#